data_AF-A0A7Y2U5Q0-F1
#
_entry.id   AF-A0A7Y2U5Q0-F1
#
_cell.length_a   1.000
_cell.length_b   1.000
_cell.length_c   1.000
_cell.angle_alpha   90.00
_cell.angle_beta   90.00
_cell.angle_gamma   90.00
#
_symmetry.space_group_name_H-M   'P 1'
#
loop_
_entity.id
_entity.type
_entity.pdbx_description
1 polymer ?
#
loop_
_entity_poly.entity_id
_entity_poly.type
_entity_poly.pdbx_seq_one_letter_code
_entity_poly.pdbx_strand_id
1 'polypeptide(L)'
;PEIGVGIRLGRHFKELGGARVAPYDFEVTSKASGKKFLLTIHCKTKFVSANGKELKDETILTATDTKETFSHFAVSLIPKNE
;
A
#
# COMPACT_ATOMS: atom_id res chain seq x y z
N PRO A 1 -5.32 12.44 -9.72
CA PRO A 1 -5.47 11.40 -8.68
C PRO A 1 -4.56 11.72 -7.50
N GLU A 2 -5.11 11.89 -6.30
CA GLU A 2 -4.29 11.89 -5.08
C GLU A 2 -3.54 10.56 -5.01
N ILE A 3 -2.21 10.62 -4.88
CA ILE A 3 -1.38 9.44 -4.72
C ILE A 3 -1.40 9.10 -3.23
N GLY A 4 -2.04 8.00 -2.86
CA GLY A 4 -2.05 7.52 -1.48
C GLY A 4 -0.64 7.24 -0.97
N VAL A 5 -0.42 7.44 0.33
CA VAL A 5 0.86 7.14 0.97
C VAL A 5 0.92 5.65 1.25
N GLY A 6 1.75 4.93 0.49
CA GLY A 6 2.00 3.50 0.69
C GLY A 6 3.32 3.20 1.40
N ILE A 7 3.49 1.96 1.86
CA ILE A 7 4.78 1.46 2.36
C ILE A 7 5.77 1.40 1.21
N ARG A 8 6.97 1.94 1.40
CA ARG A 8 8.06 1.84 0.42
C ARG A 8 8.92 0.62 0.70
N LEU A 9 9.10 -0.21 -0.31
CA LEU A 9 10.02 -1.34 -0.27
C LEU A 9 11.47 -0.85 -0.18
N GLY A 10 12.26 -1.51 0.67
CA GLY A 10 13.67 -1.16 0.87
C GLY A 10 14.56 -1.59 -0.30
N ARG A 11 15.81 -1.11 -0.30
CA ARG A 11 16.81 -1.41 -1.35
C ARG A 11 17.21 -2.89 -1.46
N HIS A 12 16.86 -3.71 -0.47
CA HIS A 12 17.10 -5.15 -0.50
C HIS A 12 16.22 -5.87 -1.54
N PHE A 13 15.08 -5.27 -1.91
CA PHE A 13 14.34 -5.70 -3.10
C PHE A 13 15.06 -5.15 -4.33
N LYS A 14 15.65 -6.04 -5.14
CA LYS A 14 16.52 -5.63 -6.25
C LYS A 14 15.80 -4.75 -7.28
N GLU A 15 14.73 -5.29 -7.88
CA GLU A 15 13.98 -4.61 -8.94
C GLU A 15 12.86 -3.73 -8.38
N LEU A 16 12.42 -3.99 -7.15
CA LEU A 16 11.30 -3.30 -6.50
C LEU A 16 11.73 -2.29 -5.45
N GLY A 17 13.02 -2.00 -5.33
CA GLY A 17 13.54 -1.02 -4.40
C GLY A 17 12.86 0.34 -4.61
N GLY A 18 12.20 0.85 -3.56
CA GLY A 18 11.47 2.12 -3.60
C GLY A 18 10.05 2.05 -4.16
N ALA A 19 9.61 0.89 -4.66
CA ALA A 19 8.22 0.64 -5.04
C ALA A 19 7.29 0.81 -3.82
N ARG A 20 6.06 1.24 -4.07
CA ARG A 20 5.04 1.41 -3.04
C ARG A 20 4.08 0.23 -3.05
N VAL A 21 3.71 -0.24 -1.87
CA VAL A 21 2.72 -1.29 -1.64
C VAL A 21 1.76 -0.87 -0.53
N ALA A 22 0.59 -1.50 -0.49
CA ALA A 22 -0.42 -1.30 0.52
C ALA A 22 0.10 -1.62 1.95
N PRO A 23 -0.52 -1.07 3.00
CA PRO A 23 -1.68 -0.17 2.99
C PRO A 23 -1.40 1.19 2.36
N TYR A 24 -2.44 1.81 1.78
CA TYR A 24 -2.39 3.15 1.19
C TYR A 24 -3.27 4.12 1.96
N ASP A 25 -2.69 5.21 2.44
CA ASP A 25 -3.38 6.25 3.20
C ASP A 25 -3.77 7.45 2.35
N PHE A 26 -5.02 7.89 2.51
CA PHE A 26 -5.59 9.06 1.84
C PHE A 26 -6.27 9.96 2.87
N GLU A 27 -5.97 11.25 2.85
CA GLU A 27 -6.76 12.22 3.59
C GLU A 27 -8.04 12.52 2.81
N VAL A 28 -9.20 12.24 3.40
CA VAL A 28 -10.50 12.43 2.74
C VAL A 28 -11.39 13.34 3.58
N THR A 29 -12.22 14.15 2.91
CA THR A 29 -13.18 15.03 3.58
C THR A 29 -14.60 14.52 3.38
N SER A 30 -15.33 14.32 4.48
CA SER A 30 -16.74 13.93 4.45
C SER A 30 -17.60 15.07 3.89
N LYS A 31 -18.35 14.80 2.82
CA LYS A 31 -19.29 15.77 2.24
C LYS A 31 -20.41 16.18 3.21
N ALA A 32 -20.84 15.27 4.07
CA ALA A 32 -21.97 15.50 4.98
C ALA A 32 -21.58 16.35 6.21
N SER A 33 -20.34 16.22 6.70
CA SER A 33 -19.90 16.86 7.95
C SER A 33 -18.76 17.85 7.79
N GLY A 34 -18.11 17.90 6.62
CA GLY A 34 -16.88 18.67 6.39
C GLY A 34 -15.66 18.17 7.16
N LYS A 35 -15.80 17.10 7.96
CA LYS A 35 -14.70 16.53 8.77
C LYS A 35 -13.70 15.79 7.88
N LYS A 36 -12.42 15.89 8.24
CA LYS A 36 -11.32 15.16 7.63
C LYS A 36 -11.12 13.80 8.32
N PHE A 37 -10.84 12.78 7.52
CA PHE A 37 -10.59 11.42 7.95
C PHE A 37 -9.37 10.88 7.21
N LEU A 38 -8.70 9.91 7.83
CA LEU A 38 -7.71 9.09 7.16
C LEU A 38 -8.42 7.83 6.65
N LEU A 39 -8.44 7.66 5.33
CA LEU A 39 -8.89 6.45 4.65
C LEU A 39 -7.67 5.59 4.34
N THR A 40 -7.60 4.41 4.94
CA THR A 40 -6.54 3.43 4.71
C THR A 40 -7.07 2.29 3.85
N ILE A 41 -6.51 2.08 2.67
CA ILE A 41 -6.84 0.96 1.78
C ILE A 41 -5.85 -0.18 2.01
N HIS A 42 -6.35 -1.33 2.45
CA HIS A 42 -5.55 -2.54 2.63
C HIS A 42 -5.67 -3.47 1.43
N CYS A 43 -4.55 -3.98 0.97
CA CYS A 43 -4.47 -5.00 -0.07
C CYS A 43 -3.69 -6.22 0.43
N LYS A 44 -3.96 -7.37 -0.18
CA LYS A 44 -3.07 -8.52 -0.14
C LYS A 44 -2.04 -8.35 -1.25
N THR A 45 -0.77 -8.31 -0.88
CA THR A 45 0.35 -8.16 -1.82
C THR A 45 0.99 -9.51 -2.08
N LYS A 46 1.09 -9.88 -3.35
CA LYS A 46 1.83 -11.05 -3.82
C LYS A 46 3.06 -10.57 -4.57
N PHE A 47 4.20 -11.20 -4.29
CA PHE A 47 5.45 -10.92 -4.99
C PHE A 47 5.64 -11.94 -6.10
N VAL A 48 6.01 -11.49 -7.29
CA VAL A 48 6.16 -12.37 -8.45
C VAL A 48 7.53 -12.21 -9.10
N SER A 49 8.05 -13.31 -9.65
CA SER A 49 9.25 -13.30 -10.49
C SER A 49 8.96 -12.83 -11.92
N ALA A 50 10.01 -12.65 -12.72
CA ALA A 50 9.91 -12.15 -14.10
C ALA A 50 9.03 -13.01 -15.02
N ASN A 51 8.87 -14.30 -14.70
CA ASN A 51 7.99 -15.24 -15.41
C ASN A 51 6.56 -15.27 -14.85
N GLY A 52 6.20 -14.37 -13.94
CA GLY A 52 4.86 -14.24 -13.37
C GLY A 52 4.51 -15.26 -12.27
N LYS A 53 5.48 -16.08 -11.82
CA LYS A 53 5.28 -17.04 -10.73
C LYS A 53 5.28 -16.32 -9.38
N GLU A 54 4.34 -16.69 -8.51
CA GLU A 54 4.30 -16.22 -7.13
C GLU A 54 5.49 -16.76 -6.31
N LEU A 55 6.17 -15.84 -5.63
CA LEU A 55 7.31 -16.10 -4.77
C LEU A 55 6.86 -16.19 -3.31
N LYS A 56 7.54 -17.05 -2.54
CA LYS A 56 7.28 -17.27 -1.11
C LYS A 56 8.49 -16.83 -0.28
N ASP A 57 8.23 -16.50 0.98
CA ASP A 57 9.13 -16.09 2.07
C ASP A 57 10.60 -15.88 1.68
N GLU A 58 11.38 -16.96 1.55
CA GLU A 58 12.84 -16.90 1.33
C GLU A 58 13.25 -16.28 -0.01
N THR A 59 12.35 -16.30 -1.00
CA THR A 59 12.59 -15.83 -2.36
C THR A 59 11.97 -14.46 -2.66
N ILE A 60 11.28 -13.86 -1.68
CA ILE A 60 10.53 -12.61 -1.90
C ILE A 60 11.44 -11.44 -2.32
N LEU A 61 12.70 -11.45 -1.89
CA LEU A 61 13.69 -10.42 -2.18
C LEU A 61 14.14 -10.40 -3.66
N THR A 62 13.88 -11.47 -4.40
CA THR A 62 14.19 -11.59 -5.83
C THR A 62 13.00 -11.26 -6.73
N ALA A 63 11.89 -10.80 -6.14
CA ALA A 63 10.72 -10.39 -6.88
C ALA A 63 11.01 -9.25 -7.84
N THR A 64 10.40 -9.31 -9.01
CA THR A 64 10.52 -8.33 -10.07
C THR A 64 9.26 -7.49 -10.24
N ASP A 65 8.14 -7.95 -9.68
CA ASP A 65 6.85 -7.27 -9.73
C ASP A 65 6.00 -7.62 -8.48
N THR A 66 4.98 -6.81 -8.21
CA THR A 66 4.00 -7.01 -7.14
C THR A 66 2.59 -7.01 -7.70
N LYS A 67 1.76 -7.97 -7.28
CA LYS A 67 0.33 -7.98 -7.56
C LYS A 67 -0.44 -7.71 -6.30
N GLU A 68 -1.30 -6.70 -6.34
CA GLU A 68 -2.13 -6.33 -5.21
C GLU A 68 -3.60 -6.64 -5.47
N THR A 69 -4.26 -7.24 -4.49
CA THR A 69 -5.70 -7.47 -4.53
C THR A 69 -6.33 -6.77 -3.33
N PHE A 70 -7.34 -5.95 -3.57
CA PHE A 70 -8.08 -5.27 -2.51
C PHE A 70 -8.55 -6.26 -1.44
N SER A 71 -8.39 -5.87 -0.18
CA SER A 71 -8.86 -6.66 0.97
C SER A 71 -9.99 -5.95 1.69
N HIS A 72 -9.73 -4.77 2.25
CA HIS A 72 -10.72 -3.93 2.92
C HIS A 72 -10.20 -2.48 3.01
N PHE A 73 -11.03 -1.58 3.52
CA PHE A 73 -10.58 -0.26 3.94
C PHE A 73 -10.84 -0.04 5.43
N ALA A 74 -10.12 0.89 6.02
CA ALA A 74 -10.35 1.39 7.37
C ALA A 74 -10.46 2.91 7.32
N VAL A 75 -11.23 3.48 8.25
CA VAL A 75 -11.41 4.93 8.37
C VAL A 75 -11.13 5.33 9.80
N SER A 76 -10.25 6.30 10.00
CA SER A 76 -9.97 6.89 11.31
C SER A 76 -10.10 8.41 11.26
N LEU A 77 -10.39 9.02 12.41
CA LEU A 77 -10.34 10.48 12.54
C LEU A 77 -8.88 10.92 12.55
N ILE A 78 -8.56 11.95 11.78
CA ILE A 78 -7.24 12.60 11.89
C ILE A 78 -7.23 13.34 13.24
N PRO A 79 -6.31 13.02 14.17
CA PRO A 79 -6.20 13.75 15.42
C PRO A 79 -6.00 15.23 15.10
N LYS A 80 -6.76 16.11 15.77
CA LYS A 80 -6.37 17.52 15.80
C LYS A 80 -5.09 17.54 16.64
N ASN A 81 -3.96 17.89 16.03
CA ASN A 81 -2.79 18.28 16.80
C ASN A 81 -3.22 19.52 17.61
N GLU A 82 -3.40 19.34 18.92
CA GLU A 82 -3.51 20.44 19.89
C GLU A 82 -2.15 21.13 20.06
#